data_AF-A0A150G0F0-F1
#
_entry.id   AF-A0A150G0F0-F1
#
_cell.length_a   1.000
_cell.length_b   1.000
_cell.length_c   1.000
_cell.angle_alpha   90.00
_cell.angle_beta   90.00
_cell.angle_gamma   90.00
#
_symmetry.space_group_name_H-M   'P 1'
#
loop_
_entity.id
_entity.type
_entity.pdbx_description
1 polymer ?
#
loop_
_entity_poly.entity_id
_entity_poly.type
_entity_poly.pdbx_seq_one_letter_code
_entity_poly.pdbx_strand_id
1 'polypeptide(L)'
;MFSGKLNTGKALESIRAKYGFKRAADGRVYVRAANGTYFAVRLDMEVPGGLLLRNTSSGEVFALQTQALQQVDLTSDQVVILVLGDGEWENAMSPITVEDEDGATKTLTLKENEFRNVVGLISMTDQGQEGEEDK
;
A
#
# COMPACT_ATOMS: atom_id res chain seq x y z
N MET A 1 -4.43 -21.48 37.32
CA MET A 1 -3.86 -20.36 36.55
C MET A 1 -3.06 -20.93 35.39
N PHE A 2 -3.60 -20.91 34.18
CA PHE A 2 -2.88 -21.41 33.00
C PHE A 2 -1.91 -20.33 32.51
N SER A 3 -0.64 -20.41 32.96
CA SER A 3 0.47 -19.70 32.32
C SER A 3 0.92 -20.50 31.10
N GLY A 4 0.08 -20.50 30.06
CA GLY A 4 0.48 -20.94 28.74
C GLY A 4 1.13 -19.75 28.05
N LYS A 5 2.47 -19.76 27.89
CA LYS A 5 3.11 -18.95 26.86
C LYS A 5 2.52 -19.40 25.52
N LEU A 6 1.44 -18.74 25.09
CA LEU A 6 0.99 -18.79 23.71
C LEU A 6 2.25 -18.60 22.86
N ASN A 7 2.44 -19.45 21.85
CA ASN A 7 3.37 -19.20 20.76
C ASN A 7 2.86 -17.93 20.05
N THR A 8 3.09 -16.77 20.65
CA THR A 8 2.48 -15.48 20.34
C THR A 8 2.73 -15.12 18.89
N GLY A 9 3.89 -15.46 18.34
CA GLY A 9 4.19 -15.29 16.92
C GLY A 9 3.23 -16.05 15.99
N LYS A 10 2.98 -17.35 16.22
CA LYS A 10 2.06 -18.13 15.38
C LYS A 10 0.61 -17.67 15.52
N ALA A 11 0.21 -17.29 16.72
CA ALA A 11 -1.12 -16.73 16.97
C ALA A 11 -1.32 -15.39 16.23
N LEU A 12 -0.32 -14.50 16.27
CA LEU A 12 -0.33 -13.24 15.53
C LEU A 12 -0.40 -13.46 14.02
N GLU A 13 0.45 -14.33 13.47
CA GLU A 13 0.41 -14.65 12.03
C GLU A 13 -0.95 -15.23 11.60
N SER A 14 -1.57 -16.04 12.45
CA SER A 14 -2.91 -16.59 12.17
C SER A 14 -4.00 -15.51 12.12
N ILE A 15 -3.92 -14.51 13.02
CA ILE A 15 -4.82 -13.35 13.01
C ILE A 15 -4.58 -12.53 11.74
N ARG A 16 -3.33 -12.23 11.40
CA ARG A 16 -2.98 -11.45 10.20
C ARG A 16 -3.51 -12.12 8.93
N ALA A 17 -3.28 -13.43 8.82
CA ALA A 17 -3.78 -14.22 7.71
C ALA A 17 -5.31 -14.21 7.60
N LYS A 18 -6.03 -14.22 8.73
CA LYS A 18 -7.50 -14.11 8.77
C LYS A 18 -7.99 -12.78 8.16
N TYR A 19 -7.25 -11.69 8.36
CA TYR A 19 -7.55 -10.37 7.81
C TYR A 19 -6.78 -10.08 6.51
N GLY A 20 -6.29 -11.11 5.82
CA GLY A 20 -5.72 -10.95 4.50
C GLY A 20 -4.39 -10.21 4.44
N PHE A 21 -3.61 -10.13 5.53
CA PHE A 21 -2.29 -9.49 5.49
C PHE A 21 -1.20 -10.33 6.17
N LYS A 22 0.04 -9.93 5.98
CA LYS A 22 1.23 -10.50 6.63
C LYS A 22 2.28 -9.41 6.84
N ARG A 23 3.27 -9.71 7.68
CA ARG A 23 4.45 -8.87 7.85
C ARG A 23 5.72 -9.58 7.42
N ALA A 24 6.66 -8.83 6.83
CA ALA A 24 8.03 -9.30 6.70
C ALA A 24 8.76 -9.20 8.05
N ALA A 25 9.93 -9.84 8.14
CA ALA A 25 10.77 -9.84 9.34
C ALA A 25 11.21 -8.43 9.77
N ASP A 26 11.26 -7.48 8.83
CA ASP A 26 11.56 -6.06 9.07
C ASP A 26 10.31 -5.20 9.31
N GLY A 27 9.14 -5.83 9.51
CA GLY A 27 7.90 -5.16 9.89
C GLY A 27 7.04 -4.66 8.73
N ARG A 28 7.53 -4.73 7.48
CA ARG A 28 6.78 -4.26 6.29
C ARG A 28 5.48 -5.03 6.10
N VAL A 29 4.44 -4.31 5.70
CA VAL A 29 3.09 -4.85 5.53
C VAL A 29 2.89 -5.33 4.11
N TYR A 30 2.28 -6.50 3.97
CA TYR A 30 1.78 -7.01 2.69
C TYR A 30 0.32 -7.41 2.85
N VAL A 31 -0.54 -6.89 1.99
CA VAL A 31 -1.96 -7.26 1.92
C VAL A 31 -2.19 -8.19 0.74
N ARG A 32 -3.17 -9.08 0.87
CA ARG A 32 -3.51 -10.10 -0.13
C ARG A 32 -4.80 -9.68 -0.82
N ALA A 33 -4.72 -9.49 -2.13
CA ALA A 33 -5.89 -9.26 -2.96
C ALA A 33 -6.76 -10.52 -3.07
N ALA A 34 -8.01 -10.37 -3.51
CA ALA A 34 -8.96 -11.46 -3.72
C ALA A 34 -8.42 -12.54 -4.69
N ASN A 35 -7.65 -12.12 -5.70
CA ASN A 35 -6.99 -13.03 -6.65
C ASN A 35 -5.76 -13.77 -6.05
N GLY A 36 -5.43 -13.51 -4.79
CA GLY A 36 -4.33 -14.13 -4.06
C GLY A 36 -2.98 -13.43 -4.20
N THR A 37 -2.87 -12.42 -5.06
CA THR A 37 -1.66 -11.61 -5.24
C THR A 37 -1.39 -10.77 -4.00
N TYR A 38 -0.12 -10.66 -3.61
CA TYR A 38 0.26 -9.77 -2.52
C TYR A 38 0.64 -8.39 -3.04
N PHE A 39 0.28 -7.37 -2.29
CA PHE A 39 0.70 -5.99 -2.48
C PHE A 39 1.54 -5.56 -1.29
N ALA A 40 2.73 -5.02 -1.55
CA ALA A 40 3.53 -4.37 -0.52
C ALA A 40 2.95 -2.99 -0.23
N VAL A 41 2.75 -2.67 1.05
CA VAL A 41 2.11 -1.41 1.47
C VAL A 41 3.11 -0.53 2.20
N ARG A 42 3.08 0.77 1.89
CA ARG A 42 3.81 1.80 2.63
C ARG A 42 2.99 3.08 2.71
N LEU A 43 3.41 3.98 3.59
CA LEU A 43 2.90 5.34 3.62
C LEU A 43 3.46 6.12 2.42
N ASP A 44 2.61 6.97 1.85
CA ASP A 44 3.07 8.18 1.17
C ASP A 44 3.38 9.21 2.26
N MET A 45 4.62 9.68 2.33
CA MET A 45 5.05 10.59 3.41
C MET A 45 4.67 12.05 3.15
N GLU A 46 4.16 12.37 1.96
CA GLU A 46 3.79 13.72 1.55
C GLU A 46 2.28 13.97 1.64
N VAL A 47 1.48 12.91 1.51
CA VAL A 47 0.01 13.00 1.54
C VAL A 47 -0.56 12.36 2.82
N PRO A 48 -1.20 13.12 3.71
CA PRO A 48 -1.89 12.58 4.88
C PRO A 48 -2.94 11.52 4.49
N GLY A 49 -2.92 10.38 5.17
CA GLY A 49 -3.75 9.22 4.83
C GLY A 49 -3.39 8.54 3.51
N GLY A 50 -2.33 8.99 2.83
CA GLY A 50 -1.84 8.44 1.58
C GLY A 50 -1.07 7.14 1.79
N LEU A 51 -1.41 6.14 1.00
CA LEU A 51 -0.78 4.83 0.96
C LEU A 51 -0.34 4.53 -0.47
N LEU A 52 0.81 3.88 -0.57
CA LEU A 52 1.29 3.31 -1.83
C LEU A 52 1.23 1.80 -1.74
N LEU A 53 0.72 1.17 -2.79
CA LEU A 53 0.57 -0.27 -2.90
C LEU A 53 1.32 -0.75 -4.14
N ARG A 54 2.28 -1.64 -3.95
CA ARG A 54 3.04 -2.24 -5.05
C ARG A 54 2.63 -3.69 -5.24
N ASN A 55 2.10 -4.01 -6.41
CA ASN A 55 1.83 -5.39 -6.81
C ASN A 55 3.16 -6.19 -6.79
N THR A 56 3.22 -7.26 -6.00
CA THR A 56 4.48 -8.01 -5.84
C THR A 56 4.86 -8.84 -7.07
N SER A 57 3.89 -9.16 -7.92
CA SER A 57 4.09 -9.94 -9.14
C SER A 57 4.44 -9.07 -10.35
N SER A 58 3.71 -7.98 -10.59
CA SER A 58 3.96 -7.08 -11.74
C SER A 58 4.93 -5.94 -11.41
N GLY A 59 4.99 -5.50 -10.15
CA GLY A 59 5.73 -4.31 -9.73
C GLY A 59 4.99 -3.00 -9.93
N GLU A 60 3.79 -3.02 -10.49
CA GLU A 60 2.93 -1.86 -10.67
C GLU A 60 2.58 -1.20 -9.33
N VAL A 61 2.54 0.12 -9.32
CA VAL A 61 2.30 0.93 -8.13
C VAL A 61 0.97 1.66 -8.22
N PHE A 62 0.22 1.60 -7.14
CA PHE A 62 -1.09 2.21 -6.99
C PHE A 62 -1.08 3.13 -5.77
N ALA A 63 -1.85 4.19 -5.85
CA ALA A 63 -2.17 5.08 -4.77
C ALA A 63 -3.48 4.65 -4.10
N LEU A 64 -3.57 4.78 -2.79
CA LEU A 64 -4.81 4.70 -2.04
C LEU A 64 -4.82 5.82 -1.02
N GLN A 65 -5.90 6.57 -0.94
CA GLN A 65 -6.09 7.56 0.12
C GLN A 65 -7.21 7.10 1.04
N THR A 66 -6.88 6.86 2.31
CA THR A 66 -7.91 6.53 3.30
C THR A 66 -8.52 7.80 3.88
N GLN A 67 -9.84 7.84 3.99
CA GLN A 67 -10.56 8.91 4.68
C GLN A 67 -10.73 8.61 6.18
N ALA A 68 -10.47 7.36 6.60
CA ALA A 68 -10.68 6.94 7.98
C ALA A 68 -9.63 7.53 8.95
N LEU A 69 -8.40 7.73 8.47
CA LEU A 69 -7.28 8.17 9.29
C LEU A 69 -6.37 9.12 8.49
N GLN A 70 -6.16 10.34 8.98
CA GLN A 70 -5.17 11.25 8.40
C GLN A 70 -3.73 10.85 8.76
N GLN A 71 -3.53 10.23 9.92
CA GLN A 71 -2.25 9.68 10.33
C GLN A 71 -2.37 8.17 10.43
N VAL A 72 -1.78 7.47 9.46
CA VAL A 72 -1.76 6.01 9.43
C VAL A 72 -0.45 5.51 10.04
N ASP A 73 -0.54 4.68 11.08
CA ASP A 73 0.60 3.96 11.64
C ASP A 73 0.57 2.49 11.22
N LEU A 74 1.35 2.15 10.20
CA LEU A 74 1.45 0.77 9.69
C LEU A 74 2.17 -0.17 10.66
N THR A 75 2.78 0.30 11.76
CA THR A 75 3.37 -0.59 12.77
C THR A 75 2.31 -1.27 13.64
N SER A 76 1.10 -0.72 13.69
CA SER A 76 -0.03 -1.27 14.44
C SER A 76 -0.90 -2.20 13.57
N ASP A 77 -1.02 -3.47 13.98
CA ASP A 77 -1.92 -4.43 13.32
C ASP A 77 -3.38 -3.98 13.35
N GLN A 78 -3.81 -3.26 14.39
CA GLN A 78 -5.18 -2.75 14.49
C GLN A 78 -5.48 -1.69 13.42
N VAL A 79 -4.50 -0.81 13.13
CA VAL A 79 -4.62 0.19 12.08
C VAL A 79 -4.64 -0.47 10.71
N VAL A 80 -3.78 -1.46 10.48
CA VAL A 80 -3.78 -2.22 9.22
C VAL A 80 -5.13 -2.92 8.99
N ILE A 81 -5.68 -3.57 10.03
CA ILE A 81 -6.99 -4.22 9.95
C ILE A 81 -8.10 -3.21 9.68
N LEU A 82 -8.07 -2.05 10.34
CA LEU A 82 -9.08 -1.00 10.17
C LEU A 82 -9.10 -0.45 8.74
N VAL A 83 -7.92 -0.28 8.12
CA VAL A 83 -7.80 0.37 6.82
C VAL A 83 -7.87 -0.61 5.64
N LEU A 84 -7.39 -1.85 5.82
CA LEU A 84 -7.18 -2.80 4.71
C LEU A 84 -7.82 -4.18 4.96
N GLY A 85 -8.36 -4.43 6.15
CA GLY A 85 -8.81 -5.77 6.57
C GLY A 85 -10.13 -6.23 5.96
N ASP A 86 -10.92 -5.32 5.37
CA ASP A 86 -12.18 -5.62 4.69
C ASP A 86 -12.01 -5.96 3.20
N GLY A 87 -10.87 -5.60 2.61
CA GLY A 87 -10.57 -5.81 1.18
C GLY A 87 -11.07 -4.71 0.25
N GLU A 88 -11.82 -3.70 0.73
CA GLU A 88 -12.39 -2.64 -0.12
C GLU A 88 -11.30 -1.76 -0.78
N TRP A 89 -10.09 -1.77 -0.22
CA TRP A 89 -8.92 -1.12 -0.80
C TRP A 89 -8.63 -1.53 -2.25
N GLU A 90 -8.99 -2.75 -2.67
CA GLU A 90 -8.77 -3.24 -4.03
C GLU A 90 -9.54 -2.42 -5.07
N ASN A 91 -10.74 -1.96 -4.71
CA ASN A 91 -11.59 -1.15 -5.58
C ASN A 91 -11.30 0.35 -5.48
N ALA A 92 -10.67 0.77 -4.38
CA ALA A 92 -10.39 2.17 -4.07
C ALA A 92 -9.00 2.64 -4.53
N MET A 93 -8.11 1.73 -4.90
CA MET A 93 -6.78 2.09 -5.37
C MET A 93 -6.80 2.62 -6.81
N SER A 94 -5.97 3.62 -7.09
CA SER A 94 -5.79 4.21 -8.42
C SER A 94 -4.37 3.97 -8.93
N PRO A 95 -4.16 3.59 -10.19
CA PRO A 95 -2.81 3.40 -10.72
C PRO A 95 -2.05 4.73 -10.75
N ILE A 96 -0.79 4.72 -10.32
CA ILE A 96 0.10 5.87 -10.56
C ILE A 96 0.60 5.74 -11.99
N THR A 97 0.33 6.73 -12.83
CA THR A 97 0.68 6.71 -14.25
C THR A 97 1.88 7.58 -14.56
N VAL A 98 2.68 7.16 -15.53
CA VAL A 98 3.80 7.93 -16.10
C VAL A 98 3.69 7.93 -17.62
N GLU A 99 4.12 9.01 -18.24
CA GLU A 99 4.27 9.11 -19.70
C GLU A 99 5.64 8.55 -20.12
N ASP A 100 5.68 7.82 -21.23
CA ASP A 100 6.94 7.40 -21.84
C ASP A 100 7.42 8.35 -22.95
N GLU A 101 8.59 8.05 -23.53
CA GLU A 101 9.21 8.91 -24.56
C GLU A 101 8.36 9.04 -25.83
N ASP A 102 7.41 8.11 -26.04
CA ASP A 102 6.50 8.09 -27.19
C ASP A 102 5.14 8.74 -26.86
N GLY A 103 4.99 9.32 -25.66
CA GLY A 103 3.76 9.96 -25.20
C GLY A 103 2.69 8.98 -24.70
N ALA A 104 3.02 7.70 -24.52
CA ALA A 104 2.06 6.71 -24.04
C ALA A 104 2.02 6.69 -22.50
N THR A 105 0.80 6.76 -21.96
CA THR A 105 0.57 6.61 -20.52
C THR A 105 0.62 5.14 -20.10
N LYS A 106 1.46 4.82 -19.12
CA LYS A 106 1.55 3.49 -18.51
C LYS A 106 1.57 3.57 -16.99
N THR A 107 1.20 2.48 -16.32
CA THR A 107 1.31 2.38 -14.87
C THR A 107 2.78 2.32 -14.45
N LEU A 108 3.15 3.14 -13.47
CA LEU A 108 4.46 3.16 -12.84
C LEU A 108 4.77 1.77 -12.29
N THR A 109 5.90 1.22 -12.71
CA THR A 109 6.40 -0.05 -12.21
C THR A 109 7.71 0.20 -11.48
N LEU A 110 7.81 -0.24 -10.23
CA LEU A 110 9.02 -0.15 -9.43
C LEU A 110 9.50 -1.53 -9.03
N LYS A 111 10.82 -1.69 -8.90
CA LYS A 111 11.40 -2.84 -8.18
C LYS A 111 11.16 -2.66 -6.69
N GLU A 112 11.24 -3.76 -5.94
CA GLU A 112 10.99 -3.73 -4.51
C GLU A 112 11.93 -2.75 -3.78
N ASN A 113 13.22 -2.74 -4.11
CA ASN A 113 14.18 -1.83 -3.48
C ASN A 113 13.92 -0.36 -3.82
N GLU A 114 13.48 -0.06 -5.04
CA GLU A 114 13.11 1.31 -5.44
C GLU A 114 11.87 1.77 -4.67
N PHE A 115 10.85 0.93 -4.61
CA PHE A 115 9.61 1.20 -3.86
C PHE A 115 9.84 1.44 -2.36
N ARG A 116 10.80 0.73 -1.75
CA ARG A 116 11.19 0.95 -0.35
C ARG A 116 11.77 2.34 -0.10
N ASN A 117 12.38 2.97 -1.12
CA ASN A 117 13.09 4.24 -1.00
C ASN A 117 12.28 5.45 -1.48
N VAL A 118 11.06 5.24 -1.97
CA VAL A 118 10.13 6.32 -2.31
C VAL A 118 9.87 7.22 -1.10
N VAL A 119 9.64 8.53 -1.29
CA VAL A 119 9.20 9.45 -0.22
C VAL A 119 7.70 9.68 -0.35
N GLY A 120 7.26 10.14 -1.51
CA GLY A 120 5.85 10.24 -1.93
C GLY A 120 5.75 10.11 -3.45
N LEU A 121 4.54 9.81 -3.94
CA LEU A 121 4.22 9.73 -5.37
C LEU A 121 2.87 10.35 -5.70
N ILE A 122 1.95 10.44 -4.74
CA ILE A 122 0.57 10.92 -4.99
C ILE A 122 0.56 12.40 -5.37
N SER A 123 1.35 13.21 -4.68
CA SER A 123 1.54 14.64 -4.97
C SER A 123 2.05 14.91 -6.40
N MET A 124 2.87 14.00 -6.93
CA MET A 124 3.45 14.13 -8.27
C MET A 124 2.44 13.86 -9.38
N THR A 125 1.45 13.00 -9.13
CA THR A 125 0.36 12.74 -10.08
C THR A 125 -0.60 13.93 -10.22
N ASP A 126 -0.83 14.69 -9.15
CA ASP A 126 -1.72 15.87 -9.20
C ASP A 126 -1.05 17.08 -9.90
N GLN A 127 0.27 17.24 -9.76
CA GLN A 127 1.01 18.34 -10.41
C GLN A 127 1.22 18.15 -11.93
N GLY A 128 0.89 16.97 -12.48
CA GLY A 128 0.92 16.70 -13.92
C GLY A 128 -0.35 17.11 -14.68
N GLN A 129 -1.40 17.57 -13.99
CA GLN A 129 -2.68 17.97 -14.62
C GLN A 129 -2.90 19.48 -14.70
N GLU A 130 -2.06 20.32 -14.07
CA GLU A 130 -2.18 21.80 -14.12
C GLU A 130 -1.21 22.43 -15.14
N GLY A 131 -1.21 21.91 -16.37
CA GLY A 131 -0.24 22.28 -17.40
C GLY A 131 -0.81 22.44 -18.80
N GLU A 132 -2.08 22.80 -18.96
CA GLU A 132 -2.62 23.26 -20.26
C GLU A 132 -3.93 24.04 -20.05
N GLU A 133 -3.85 25.26 -19.51
CA GLU A 133 -4.83 26.30 -19.84
C GLU A 133 -4.24 27.23 -20.89
N ASP A 134 -4.82 27.08 -22.07
CA ASP A 134 -4.70 27.80 -23.33
C ASP A 134 -4.72 29.35 -23.22
N LYS A 135 -3.91 29.97 -24.10
CA LYS A 135 -3.96 31.33 -24.69
C LYS A 135 -3.17 32.48 -24.06
#